data_AF-W1XXH2-F1
#
_entry.id   AF-W1XXH2-F1
#
_cell.length_a   1.000
_cell.length_b   1.000
_cell.length_c   1.000
_cell.angle_alpha   90.00
_cell.angle_beta   90.00
_cell.angle_gamma   90.00
#
_symmetry.space_group_name_H-M   'P 1'
#
loop_
_entity.id
_entity.type
_entity.pdbx_description
1 polymer ?
#
loop_
_entity_poly.entity_id
_entity_poly.type
_entity_poly.pdbx_seq_one_letter_code
_entity_poly.pdbx_strand_id
1 'polypeptide(L)'
;ITERSQEEILSSLPQFYGLMTLAHYRTSPLDLRRLFDANSQCFFTAENEQDLLGAVWALKEGGIEDAALIEAIQQGTRRPKGNLVPQALCFHAQQQKACELHALRISRIVVQPMWREHRVVLQEFGTT
;
A
#
# COMPACT_ATOMS: atom_id res chain seq x y z
N ILE A 1 6.91 -11.19 -10.64
CA ILE A 1 6.47 -10.43 -9.46
C ILE A 1 5.41 -11.26 -8.79
N THR A 2 5.52 -11.46 -7.48
CA THR A 2 4.71 -12.43 -6.75
C THR A 2 4.07 -11.75 -5.55
N GLU A 3 2.76 -11.95 -5.36
CA GLU A 3 2.09 -11.56 -4.12
C GLU A 3 2.59 -12.43 -2.97
N ARG A 4 2.85 -11.82 -1.82
CA ARG A 4 3.32 -12.48 -0.61
C ARG A 4 2.35 -12.23 0.53
N SER A 5 2.11 -13.27 1.30
CA SER A 5 1.40 -13.15 2.58
C SER A 5 2.22 -12.35 3.59
N GLN A 6 1.55 -11.79 4.59
CA GLN A 6 2.24 -11.10 5.68
C GLN A 6 3.18 -12.04 6.44
N GLU A 7 2.82 -13.32 6.60
CA GLU A 7 3.66 -14.32 7.26
C GLU A 7 4.99 -14.55 6.53
N GLU A 8 4.98 -14.67 5.19
CA GLU A 8 6.19 -14.78 4.37
C GLU A 8 7.07 -13.52 4.45
N ILE A 9 6.47 -12.34 4.53
CA ILE A 9 7.22 -11.09 4.71
C ILE A 9 7.85 -11.02 6.10
N LEU A 10 7.14 -11.48 7.13
CA LEU A 10 7.64 -11.50 8.50
C LEU A 10 8.76 -12.54 8.67
N SER A 11 8.71 -13.68 7.98
CA SER A 11 9.80 -14.68 8.01
C SER A 11 11.07 -14.20 7.31
N SER A 12 10.94 -13.26 6.36
CA SER A 12 12.05 -12.63 5.63
C SER A 12 12.27 -11.15 6.02
N LEU A 13 11.80 -10.75 7.21
CA LEU A 13 11.70 -9.34 7.62
C LEU A 13 13.01 -8.54 7.49
N PRO A 14 14.20 -9.05 7.90
CA PRO A 14 15.43 -8.29 7.75
C PRO A 14 15.75 -7.93 6.29
N GLN A 15 15.52 -8.87 5.36
CA GLN A 15 15.76 -8.66 3.94
C GLN A 15 14.74 -7.69 3.34
N PHE A 16 13.44 -7.91 3.63
CA PHE A 16 12.37 -7.07 3.11
C PHE A 16 12.43 -5.64 3.67
N TYR A 17 12.48 -5.50 5.00
CA TYR A 17 12.52 -4.17 5.63
C TYR A 17 13.85 -3.47 5.36
N GLY A 18 14.96 -4.22 5.31
CA GLY A 18 16.26 -3.72 4.87
C GLY A 18 16.19 -3.10 3.47
N LEU A 19 15.58 -3.79 2.50
CA LEU A 19 15.33 -3.25 1.17
C LEU A 19 14.43 -2.00 1.23
N MET A 20 13.34 -2.02 2.01
CA MET A 20 12.45 -0.87 2.16
C MET A 20 13.14 0.39 2.69
N THR A 21 14.22 0.25 3.46
CA THR A 21 15.02 1.40 3.91
C THR A 21 15.74 2.11 2.76
N LEU A 22 16.05 1.40 1.66
CA LEU A 22 16.75 1.96 0.49
C LEU A 22 15.88 2.92 -0.34
N ALA A 23 14.55 2.88 -0.19
CA ALA A 23 13.63 3.73 -0.95
C ALA A 23 13.42 5.11 -0.35
N HIS A 24 13.69 5.36 0.94
CA HIS A 24 13.23 6.59 1.61
C HIS A 24 14.20 7.21 2.61
N TYR A 25 14.33 8.54 2.51
CA TYR A 25 15.04 9.46 3.41
C TYR A 25 14.49 9.49 4.86
N ARG A 26 13.37 8.78 5.13
CA ARG A 26 12.81 8.68 6.49
C ARG A 26 12.10 7.34 6.69
N THR A 27 12.78 6.39 7.32
CA THR A 27 12.20 5.19 7.93
C THR A 27 11.82 5.51 9.37
N SER A 28 10.58 5.23 9.78
CA SER A 28 10.11 5.45 11.14
C SER A 28 9.85 4.11 11.84
N PRO A 29 10.10 3.97 13.15
CA PRO A 29 9.63 2.82 13.94
C PRO A 29 8.13 2.54 13.78
N LEU A 30 7.35 3.57 13.44
CA LEU A 30 5.92 3.45 13.15
C LEU A 30 5.63 2.57 11.92
N ASP A 31 6.53 2.56 10.93
CA ASP A 31 6.38 1.73 9.73
C ASP A 31 6.53 0.26 10.07
N LEU A 32 7.53 -0.09 10.88
CA LEU A 32 7.72 -1.46 11.35
C LEU A 32 6.48 -1.91 12.15
N ARG A 33 6.00 -1.08 13.08
CA ARG A 33 4.78 -1.38 13.84
C ARG A 33 3.57 -1.62 12.91
N ARG A 34 3.39 -0.79 11.88
CA ARG A 34 2.30 -1.00 10.90
C ARG A 34 2.47 -2.30 10.14
N LEU A 35 3.69 -2.69 9.79
CA LEU A 35 3.98 -3.94 9.10
C LEU A 35 3.56 -5.16 9.94
N PHE A 36 3.71 -5.11 11.26
CA PHE A 36 3.22 -6.15 12.18
C PHE A 36 1.70 -6.05 12.45
N ASP A 37 1.18 -4.85 12.74
CA ASP A 37 -0.14 -4.69 13.37
C ASP A 37 -1.28 -4.40 12.38
N ALA A 38 -0.99 -3.90 11.17
CA ALA A 38 -2.06 -3.42 10.30
C ALA A 38 -2.77 -4.57 9.58
N ASN A 39 -4.10 -4.56 9.65
CA ASN A 39 -4.93 -5.45 8.83
C ASN A 39 -5.00 -4.91 7.40
N SER A 40 -5.24 -5.80 6.43
CA SER A 40 -5.49 -5.44 5.02
C SER A 40 -4.27 -4.86 4.27
N GLN A 41 -3.08 -5.36 4.60
CA GLN A 41 -1.85 -5.10 3.84
C GLN A 41 -1.72 -6.08 2.68
N CYS A 42 -1.13 -5.62 1.57
CA CYS A 42 -0.73 -6.45 0.43
C CYS A 42 0.75 -6.24 0.16
N PHE A 43 1.45 -7.32 -0.13
CA PHE A 43 2.88 -7.28 -0.41
C PHE A 43 3.16 -7.92 -1.75
N PHE A 44 4.03 -7.28 -2.53
CA PHE A 44 4.47 -7.82 -3.81
C PHE A 44 5.97 -7.75 -3.87
N THR A 45 6.59 -8.80 -4.39
CA THR A 45 8.03 -8.96 -4.45
C THR A 45 8.47 -9.22 -5.88
N ALA A 46 9.59 -8.63 -6.26
CA ALA A 46 10.34 -8.96 -7.46
C ALA A 46 11.64 -9.61 -7.00
N GLU A 47 11.84 -10.86 -7.37
CA GLU A 47 12.96 -11.69 -6.91
C GLU A 47 13.62 -12.34 -8.15
N ASN A 48 14.94 -12.58 -8.08
CA ASN A 48 15.62 -13.58 -8.91
C ASN A 48 15.90 -14.83 -8.05
N GLU A 49 16.68 -15.79 -8.56
CA GLU A 49 16.95 -17.06 -7.89
C GLU A 49 17.49 -16.93 -6.44
N GLN A 50 18.10 -15.80 -6.07
CA GLN A 50 18.71 -15.62 -4.75
C GLN A 50 18.43 -14.26 -4.06
N ASP A 51 17.96 -13.25 -4.80
CA ASP A 51 17.89 -11.87 -4.33
C ASP A 51 16.51 -11.22 -4.52
N LEU A 52 16.07 -10.54 -3.46
CA LEU A 52 14.95 -9.61 -3.50
C LEU A 52 15.36 -8.31 -4.23
N LEU A 53 14.97 -8.21 -5.49
CA LEU A 53 15.28 -7.08 -6.39
C LEU A 53 14.41 -5.86 -6.14
N GLY A 54 13.18 -6.06 -5.68
CA GLY A 54 12.21 -5.00 -5.47
C GLY A 54 11.02 -5.47 -4.68
N ALA A 55 10.31 -4.52 -4.07
CA ALA A 55 9.14 -4.81 -3.29
C ALA A 55 8.13 -3.65 -3.30
N VAL A 56 6.86 -4.00 -3.19
CA VAL A 56 5.74 -3.08 -2.96
C VAL A 56 5.06 -3.49 -1.67
N TRP A 57 4.80 -2.50 -0.82
CA TRP A 57 3.88 -2.61 0.29
C TRP A 57 2.69 -1.69 0.03
N ALA A 58 1.52 -2.30 -0.12
CA ALA A 58 0.26 -1.61 -0.38
C ALA A 58 -0.75 -1.85 0.76
N LEU A 59 -1.74 -0.98 0.84
CA LEU A 59 -2.82 -1.01 1.82
C LEU A 59 -4.15 -1.00 1.07
N LYS A 60 -5.05 -1.91 1.42
CA LYS A 60 -6.43 -1.88 0.88
C LYS A 60 -7.14 -0.64 1.43
N GLU A 61 -7.78 0.11 0.55
CA GLU A 61 -8.61 1.27 0.89
C GLU A 61 -9.93 1.23 0.11
N GLY A 62 -10.90 1.97 0.62
CA GLY A 62 -12.24 2.11 0.07
C GLY A 62 -13.20 1.05 0.62
N GLY A 63 -14.23 0.68 -0.15
CA GLY A 63 -15.29 -0.23 0.29
C GLY A 63 -16.14 0.32 1.44
N ILE A 64 -16.31 1.65 1.50
CA ILE A 64 -17.19 2.28 2.49
C ILE A 64 -18.64 2.14 1.99
N GLU A 65 -19.45 1.36 2.72
CA GLU A 65 -20.86 1.12 2.37
C GLU A 65 -21.82 2.13 3.03
N ASP A 66 -21.38 2.84 4.06
CA ASP A 66 -22.18 3.83 4.78
C ASP A 66 -22.29 5.14 3.98
N ALA A 67 -23.42 5.31 3.29
CA ALA A 67 -23.72 6.49 2.49
C ALA A 67 -23.74 7.78 3.32
N ALA A 68 -24.25 7.75 4.56
CA ALA A 68 -24.28 8.93 5.43
C ALA A 68 -22.86 9.34 5.84
N LEU A 69 -21.98 8.36 6.04
CA LEU A 69 -20.57 8.63 6.28
C LEU A 69 -19.87 9.23 5.04
N ILE A 70 -20.16 8.71 3.84
CA ILE A 70 -19.60 9.24 2.58
C ILE A 70 -20.02 10.70 2.38
N GLU A 71 -21.30 11.01 2.60
CA GLU A 71 -21.79 12.38 2.54
C GLU A 71 -21.09 13.29 3.56
N ALA A 72 -20.95 12.84 4.81
CA ALA A 72 -20.25 13.60 5.84
C ALA A 72 -18.76 13.82 5.52
N ILE A 73 -18.10 12.86 4.86
CA ILE A 73 -16.73 13.02 4.35
C ILE A 73 -16.69 14.08 3.24
N GLN A 74 -17.62 14.03 2.28
CA GLN A 74 -17.67 14.99 1.18
C GLN A 74 -17.88 16.43 1.69
N GLN A 75 -18.73 16.60 2.70
CA GLN A 75 -18.98 17.89 3.35
C GLN A 75 -17.84 18.33 4.30
N GLY A 76 -16.84 17.48 4.52
CA GLY A 76 -15.72 17.76 5.43
C GLY A 76 -16.08 17.76 6.91
N THR A 77 -17.27 17.28 7.29
CA THR A 77 -17.73 17.23 8.69
C THR A 77 -17.20 16.01 9.43
N ARG A 78 -16.73 14.98 8.71
CA ARG A 78 -16.13 13.76 9.26
C ARG A 78 -14.83 13.41 8.53
N ARG A 79 -13.84 12.93 9.27
CA ARG A 79 -12.58 12.36 8.74
C ARG A 79 -12.20 11.07 9.49
N PRO A 80 -12.82 9.93 9.15
CA PRO A 80 -12.50 8.64 9.77
C PRO A 80 -11.03 8.25 9.61
N LYS A 81 -10.53 7.39 10.52
CA LYS A 81 -9.20 6.80 10.39
C LYS A 81 -9.16 5.80 9.24
N GLY A 82 -8.08 5.79 8.46
CA GLY A 82 -7.91 4.90 7.29
C GLY A 82 -8.42 5.54 5.99
N ASN A 83 -8.49 4.76 4.90
CA ASN A 83 -9.05 5.18 3.60
C ASN A 83 -8.60 6.57 3.13
N LEU A 84 -7.29 6.85 3.22
CA LEU A 84 -6.76 8.19 3.04
C LEU A 84 -7.04 8.75 1.64
N VAL A 85 -6.79 7.95 0.61
CA VAL A 85 -6.95 8.38 -0.79
C VAL A 85 -8.44 8.48 -1.18
N PRO A 86 -9.28 7.46 -0.92
CA PRO A 86 -10.72 7.56 -1.19
C PRO A 86 -11.39 8.76 -0.50
N GLN A 87 -11.08 8.99 0.78
CA GLN A 87 -11.61 10.15 1.50
C GLN A 87 -11.12 11.48 0.92
N ALA A 88 -9.84 11.57 0.53
CA ALA A 88 -9.30 12.77 -0.10
C ALA A 88 -9.94 13.05 -1.46
N LEU A 89 -10.17 12.02 -2.28
CA LEU A 89 -10.88 12.16 -3.56
C LEU A 89 -12.35 12.55 -3.35
N CYS A 90 -13.02 11.97 -2.37
CA CYS A 90 -14.39 12.34 -2.02
C CYS A 90 -14.48 13.82 -1.61
N PHE A 91 -13.62 14.26 -0.69
CA PHE A 91 -13.63 15.63 -0.18
C PHE A 91 -13.14 16.66 -1.21
N HIS A 92 -11.96 16.46 -1.81
CA HIS A 92 -11.35 17.46 -2.68
C HIS A 92 -11.85 17.43 -4.12
N ALA A 93 -12.15 16.25 -4.67
CA ALA A 93 -12.58 16.07 -6.05
C ALA A 93 -14.08 15.81 -6.20
N GLN A 94 -14.83 15.84 -5.08
CA GLN A 94 -16.28 15.61 -5.05
C GLN A 94 -16.67 14.25 -5.64
N GLN A 95 -15.78 13.25 -5.51
CA GLN A 95 -15.97 11.89 -6.04
C GLN A 95 -16.42 10.94 -4.93
N GLN A 96 -17.71 10.96 -4.57
CA GLN A 96 -18.27 10.05 -3.56
C GLN A 96 -17.99 8.58 -3.90
N LYS A 97 -18.10 8.22 -5.18
CA LYS A 97 -17.88 6.85 -5.66
C LYS A 97 -16.49 6.30 -5.33
N ALA A 98 -15.48 7.17 -5.16
CA ALA A 98 -14.13 6.75 -4.77
C ALA A 98 -14.12 6.05 -3.40
N CYS A 99 -14.99 6.45 -2.47
CA CYS A 99 -15.13 5.82 -1.15
C CYS A 99 -15.72 4.40 -1.23
N GLU A 100 -16.59 4.15 -2.20
CA GLU A 100 -17.27 2.86 -2.39
C GLU A 100 -16.39 1.83 -3.11
N LEU A 101 -15.53 2.29 -4.02
CA LEU A 101 -14.64 1.41 -4.78
C LEU A 101 -13.56 0.79 -3.90
N HIS A 102 -13.11 -0.42 -4.23
CA HIS A 102 -11.95 -1.04 -3.60
C HIS A 102 -10.68 -0.69 -4.37
N ALA A 103 -9.64 -0.28 -3.66
CA ALA A 103 -8.35 0.08 -4.25
C ALA A 103 -7.17 -0.36 -3.38
N LEU A 104 -5.99 -0.43 -3.99
CA LEU A 104 -4.71 -0.60 -3.30
C LEU A 104 -3.95 0.71 -3.31
N ARG A 105 -3.73 1.29 -2.14
CA ARG A 105 -2.81 2.43 -1.98
C ARG A 105 -1.40 1.91 -1.76
N ILE A 106 -0.50 2.23 -2.70
CA ILE A 106 0.93 1.99 -2.51
C ILE A 106 1.41 2.83 -1.33
N SER A 107 1.83 2.16 -0.26
CA SER A 107 2.44 2.78 0.93
C SER A 107 3.92 2.98 0.69
N ARG A 108 4.60 1.95 0.17
CA ARG A 108 6.02 1.98 -0.21
C ARG A 108 6.25 1.13 -1.45
N ILE A 109 7.15 1.60 -2.31
CA ILE A 109 7.67 0.85 -3.45
C ILE A 109 9.18 1.07 -3.48
N VAL A 110 9.92 -0.01 -3.68
CA VAL A 110 11.38 0.02 -3.72
C VAL A 110 11.88 -0.95 -4.78
N VAL A 111 12.92 -0.51 -5.49
CA VAL A 111 13.70 -1.36 -6.39
C VAL A 111 15.16 -1.12 -6.03
N GLN A 112 15.94 -2.20 -5.95
CA GLN A 112 17.37 -2.12 -5.76
C GLN A 112 17.99 -1.15 -6.78
N PRO A 113 18.93 -0.27 -6.37
CA PRO A 113 19.46 0.78 -7.23
C PRO A 113 19.97 0.28 -8.60
N MET A 114 20.62 -0.88 -8.62
CA MET A 114 21.16 -1.51 -9.84
C MET A 114 20.09 -1.90 -10.87
N TRP A 115 18.83 -2.01 -10.46
CA TRP A 115 17.71 -2.48 -11.27
C TRP A 115 16.68 -1.38 -11.60
N ARG A 116 16.94 -0.12 -11.21
CA ARG A 116 16.00 1.00 -11.40
C ARG A 116 15.73 1.34 -12.87
N GLU A 117 16.72 1.18 -13.74
CA GLU A 117 16.59 1.49 -15.18
C GLU A 117 16.05 0.31 -16.01
N HIS A 118 15.91 -0.89 -15.40
CA HIS A 118 15.50 -2.10 -16.09
C HIS A 118 13.97 -2.26 -16.24
N ARG A 119 13.18 -1.20 -15.99
CA ARG A 119 11.70 -1.19 -16.01
C ARG A 119 11.13 -2.49 -15.41
N VAL A 120 11.34 -2.70 -14.12
CA VAL A 120 10.61 -3.76 -13.39
C VAL A 120 9.14 -3.33 -13.32
N VAL A 121 8.35 -3.74 -14.31
CA VAL A 121 6.93 -3.37 -14.43
C VAL A 121 6.11 -4.28 -13.53
N LEU A 122 5.34 -3.69 -12.61
CA LEU A 122 4.25 -4.35 -11.90
C LEU A 122 3.14 -4.67 -12.92
N GLN A 123 3.13 -5.88 -13.46
CA GLN A 123 2.00 -6.35 -14.26
C GLN A 123 0.79 -6.60 -13.35
N GLU A 124 -0.35 -6.14 -13.86
CA GLU A 124 -1.73 -6.12 -13.33
C GLU A 124 -1.97 -6.76 -11.94
N PHE A 125 -2.35 -5.90 -11.00
CA PHE A 125 -3.00 -6.30 -9.76
C PHE A 125 -4.40 -6.79 -10.10
N GLY A 126 -4.62 -8.11 -10.05
CA GLY A 126 -5.91 -8.72 -10.35
C GLY A 126 -7.05 -8.07 -9.58
N THR A 127 -7.99 -7.45 -10.29
CA THR A 127 -9.30 -7.09 -9.78
C THR A 127 -10.15 -8.36 -9.78
N THR A 128 -10.27 -9.00 -8.62
CA THR A 128 -11.31 -10.01 -8.36
C THR A 128 -12.38 -9.40 -7.47
#